data_AF-A0A6J0C926-F1
#
_entry.id   AF-A0A6J0C926-F1
#
_cell.length_a   1.000
_cell.length_b   1.000
_cell.length_c   1.000
_cell.angle_alpha   90.00
_cell.angle_beta   90.00
_cell.angle_gamma   90.00
#
_symmetry.space_group_name_H-M   'P 1'
#
loop_
_entity.id
_entity.type
_entity.pdbx_description
1 polymer ?
#
loop_
_entity_poly.entity_id
_entity_poly.type
_entity_poly.pdbx_seq_one_letter_code
_entity_poly.pdbx_strand_id
1 'polypeptide(L)'
;MERSRLAYATAVIVGAGTAVALAWWFWTRRQKEQPPKKWRKVGELSDLIVFPVKSLGAVRLNTMECTPLGLRDGWLRDRTLMVIDMDGHFVTGRQLPRMVQVHHSNGKMSLGY
;
A
#
# COMPACT_ATOMS: atom_id res chain seq x y z
N MET A 1 -12.16 33.37 -47.33
CA MET A 1 -12.51 33.90 -45.99
C MET A 1 -12.97 32.83 -45.00
N GLU A 2 -13.57 31.72 -45.43
CA GLU A 2 -14.11 30.70 -44.51
C GLU A 2 -13.03 29.82 -43.84
N ARG A 3 -12.02 29.39 -44.60
CA ARG A 3 -10.90 28.56 -44.08
C ARG A 3 -10.10 29.23 -42.96
N SER A 4 -9.86 30.53 -43.04
CA SER A 4 -9.14 31.26 -42.00
C SER A 4 -9.97 31.38 -40.72
N ARG A 5 -11.27 31.64 -40.82
CA ARG A 5 -12.17 31.67 -39.65
C ARG A 5 -12.26 30.31 -38.94
N LEU A 6 -12.32 29.22 -39.72
CA LEU A 6 -12.25 27.86 -39.19
C LEU A 6 -10.90 27.58 -38.52
N ALA A 7 -9.78 27.99 -39.15
CA ALA A 7 -8.45 27.83 -38.56
C ALA A 7 -8.29 28.62 -37.25
N TYR A 8 -8.77 29.86 -37.19
CA TYR A 8 -8.77 30.65 -35.95
C TYR A 8 -9.67 30.04 -34.87
N ALA A 9 -10.87 29.58 -35.24
CA ALA A 9 -11.76 28.90 -34.30
C ALA A 9 -11.13 27.63 -33.72
N THR A 10 -10.48 26.81 -34.56
CA THR A 10 -9.75 25.62 -34.09
C THR A 10 -8.55 25.99 -33.21
N ALA A 11 -7.81 27.04 -33.55
CA ALA A 11 -6.68 27.49 -32.74
C ALA A 11 -7.12 27.99 -31.36
N VAL A 12 -8.25 28.71 -31.28
CA VAL A 12 -8.83 29.18 -30.02
C VAL A 12 -9.31 28.02 -29.16
N ILE A 13 -10.00 27.03 -29.74
CA ILE A 13 -10.48 25.85 -29.00
C ILE A 13 -9.30 25.03 -28.46
N VAL A 14 -8.28 24.76 -29.28
CA VAL A 14 -7.09 24.03 -28.85
C VAL A 14 -6.33 24.81 -27.79
N GLY A 15 -6.13 26.11 -27.99
CA GLY A 15 -5.48 26.98 -27.01
C GLY A 15 -6.20 26.99 -25.66
N ALA A 16 -7.53 27.20 -25.66
CA ALA A 16 -8.33 27.17 -24.44
C ALA A 16 -8.29 25.78 -23.75
N GLY A 17 -8.41 24.70 -24.52
CA GLY A 17 -8.31 23.33 -24.00
C GLY A 17 -6.96 23.04 -23.35
N THR A 18 -5.85 23.46 -23.98
CA THR A 18 -4.52 23.30 -23.40
C THR A 18 -4.34 24.11 -22.12
N ALA A 19 -4.85 25.34 -22.05
CA ALA A 19 -4.76 26.17 -20.86
C ALA A 19 -5.52 25.55 -19.68
N VAL A 20 -6.73 25.04 -19.92
CA VAL A 20 -7.54 24.35 -18.89
C VAL A 20 -6.85 23.07 -18.42
N ALA A 21 -6.31 22.26 -19.34
CA ALA A 21 -5.59 21.04 -18.99
C ALA A 21 -4.34 21.32 -18.14
N LEU A 22 -3.55 22.35 -18.50
CA LEU A 22 -2.37 22.76 -17.74
C LEU A 22 -2.76 23.30 -16.36
N ALA A 23 -3.81 24.12 -16.26
CA ALA A 23 -4.31 24.63 -14.98
C ALA A 23 -4.77 23.48 -14.06
N TRP A 24 -5.52 22.52 -14.59
CA TRP A 24 -5.98 21.34 -13.84
C TRP A 24 -4.81 20.47 -13.38
N TRP A 25 -3.83 20.20 -14.26
CA TRP A 25 -2.62 19.46 -13.90
C TRP A 25 -1.81 20.14 -12.80
N PHE A 26 -1.64 21.47 -12.87
CA PHE A 26 -0.92 22.22 -11.86
C PHE A 26 -1.65 22.22 -10.51
N TRP A 27 -2.97 22.35 -10.53
CA TRP A 27 -3.82 22.33 -9.32
C TRP A 27 -3.80 20.96 -8.65
N THR A 28 -4.02 19.88 -9.40
CA THR A 28 -3.98 18.50 -8.87
C THR A 28 -2.60 18.12 -8.35
N ARG A 29 -1.52 18.59 -8.98
CA ARG A 29 -0.15 18.34 -8.50
C ARG A 29 0.15 19.05 -7.18
N ARG A 30 -0.44 20.23 -6.96
CA ARG A 30 -0.33 20.98 -5.69
C ARG A 30 -1.14 20.36 -4.54
N GLN A 31 -2.20 19.62 -4.84
CA GLN A 31 -2.98 18.91 -3.83
C GLN A 31 -2.32 17.61 -3.34
N LYS A 32 -1.28 17.12 -3.99
CA LYS A 32 -0.54 15.96 -3.48
C LYS A 32 0.17 16.36 -2.19
N GLU A 33 -0.09 15.63 -1.12
CA GLU A 33 0.56 15.86 0.17
C GLU A 33 2.07 15.79 0.00
N GLN A 34 2.75 16.90 0.24
CA GLN A 34 4.20 16.97 0.22
C GLN A 34 4.71 16.70 1.64
N PRO A 35 5.70 15.82 1.80
CA PRO A 35 6.31 15.63 3.11
C PRO A 35 6.86 16.96 3.65
N PRO A 36 6.85 17.17 4.96
CA PRO A 36 7.33 18.42 5.56
C PRO A 36 8.81 18.66 5.22
N LYS A 37 9.17 19.93 5.02
CA LYS A 37 10.55 20.33 4.72
C LYS A 37 11.51 20.17 5.90
N LYS A 38 10.98 20.18 7.13
CA LYS A 38 11.76 20.06 8.36
C LYS A 38 11.28 18.84 9.11
N TRP A 39 12.21 17.95 9.42
CA TRP A 39 11.95 16.73 10.18
C TRP A 39 12.51 16.88 11.59
N ARG A 40 11.78 16.37 12.58
CA ARG A 40 12.25 16.19 13.95
C ARG A 40 12.25 14.70 14.27
N LYS A 41 13.40 14.16 14.69
CA LYS A 41 13.48 12.78 15.15
C LYS A 41 12.61 12.61 16.40
N VAL A 42 11.68 11.67 16.35
CA VAL A 42 10.76 11.36 17.48
C VAL A 42 11.05 10.01 18.13
N GLY A 43 11.90 9.19 17.50
CA GLY A 43 12.25 7.86 17.99
C GLY A 43 13.01 7.08 16.94
N GLU A 44 13.32 5.83 17.28
CA GLU A 44 13.88 4.82 16.39
C GLU A 44 13.01 3.58 16.47
N LEU A 45 13.00 2.83 15.37
CA LEU A 45 12.28 1.58 15.29
C LEU A 45 13.05 0.51 16.04
N SER A 46 12.45 -0.10 17.06
CA SER A 46 13.09 -1.15 17.85
C SER A 46 13.03 -2.51 17.17
N ASP A 47 11.87 -2.85 16.59
CA ASP A 47 11.60 -4.14 15.98
C ASP A 47 10.66 -3.97 14.78
N LEU A 48 10.89 -4.77 13.72
CA LEU A 48 9.93 -4.98 12.64
C LEU A 48 9.31 -6.37 12.79
N ILE A 49 7.99 -6.40 12.96
CA ILE A 49 7.24 -7.63 13.22
C ILE A 49 6.09 -7.72 12.22
N VAL A 50 5.98 -8.87 11.55
CA VAL A 50 4.94 -9.14 10.55
C VAL A 50 4.18 -10.41 10.85
N PHE A 51 2.88 -10.39 10.54
CA PHE A 51 1.97 -11.51 10.72
C PHE A 51 1.42 -11.93 9.36
N PRO A 52 2.14 -12.76 8.59
CA PRO A 52 1.76 -13.08 7.22
C PRO A 52 0.41 -13.79 7.12
N VAL A 53 0.08 -14.62 8.11
CA VAL A 53 -1.22 -15.28 8.26
C VAL A 53 -1.90 -14.74 9.51
N LYS A 54 -3.17 -14.36 9.38
CA LYS A 54 -4.00 -13.86 10.48
C LYS A 54 -4.01 -14.84 11.65
N SER A 55 -3.76 -14.31 12.85
CA SER A 55 -3.79 -15.04 14.14
C SER A 55 -2.72 -16.13 14.33
N LEU A 56 -1.74 -16.23 13.43
CA LEU A 56 -0.57 -17.10 13.63
C LEU A 56 0.60 -16.34 14.25
N GLY A 57 1.69 -17.05 14.52
CA GLY A 57 2.93 -16.51 15.06
C GLY A 57 3.59 -15.48 14.15
N ALA A 58 4.22 -14.49 14.79
CA ALA A 58 4.96 -13.41 14.14
C ALA A 58 6.26 -13.88 13.47
N VAL A 59 6.68 -13.11 12.47
CA VAL A 59 8.02 -13.14 11.87
C VAL A 59 8.72 -11.82 12.20
N ARG A 60 9.91 -11.91 12.80
CA ARG A 60 10.76 -10.74 13.07
C ARG A 60 11.71 -10.53 11.89
N LEU A 61 11.83 -9.30 11.43
CA LEU A 61 12.68 -8.91 10.31
C LEU A 61 13.52 -7.70 10.67
N ASN A 62 14.61 -7.49 9.93
CA ASN A 62 15.47 -6.32 10.10
C ASN A 62 15.13 -5.19 9.11
N THR A 63 14.56 -5.55 7.96
CA THR A 63 14.27 -4.62 6.86
C THR A 63 13.02 -5.06 6.12
N MET A 64 12.23 -4.12 5.61
CA MET A 64 11.07 -4.40 4.77
C MET A 64 10.77 -3.26 3.81
N GLU A 65 10.10 -3.56 2.71
CA GLU A 65 9.56 -2.59 1.77
C GLU A 65 8.23 -2.02 2.28
N CYS A 66 8.11 -0.70 2.31
CA CYS A 66 6.85 -0.01 2.60
C CYS A 66 6.02 0.11 1.32
N THR A 67 4.86 -0.53 1.28
CA THR A 67 3.91 -0.42 0.17
C THR A 67 2.61 0.25 0.63
N PRO A 68 1.77 0.78 -0.28
CA PRO A 68 0.46 1.34 0.10
C PRO A 68 -0.46 0.34 0.82
N LEU A 69 -0.25 -0.97 0.64
CA LEU A 69 -1.00 -2.04 1.28
C LEU A 69 -0.36 -2.55 2.59
N GLY A 70 0.78 -1.98 3.00
CA GLY A 70 1.53 -2.41 4.17
C GLY A 70 2.95 -2.90 3.86
N LEU A 71 3.58 -3.53 4.86
CA LEU A 71 4.95 -4.01 4.76
C LEU A 71 5.06 -5.26 3.88
N ARG A 72 6.10 -5.33 3.06
CA ARG A 72 6.42 -6.45 2.17
C ARG A 72 7.90 -6.83 2.22
N ASP A 73 8.19 -8.12 2.19
CA ASP A 73 9.51 -8.67 1.90
C ASP A 73 9.36 -9.90 0.98
N GLY A 74 9.63 -9.74 -0.31
CA GLY A 74 9.35 -10.76 -1.33
C GLY A 74 7.87 -11.17 -1.36
N TRP A 75 7.58 -12.44 -1.08
CA TRP A 75 6.21 -12.96 -0.97
C TRP A 75 5.55 -12.63 0.38
N LEU A 76 6.36 -12.34 1.40
CA LEU A 76 5.89 -12.11 2.75
C LEU A 76 5.24 -10.73 2.82
N ARG A 77 3.99 -10.67 3.24
CA ARG A 77 3.23 -9.43 3.42
C ARG A 77 2.39 -9.54 4.66
N ASP A 78 2.20 -8.44 5.37
CA ASP A 78 1.37 -8.43 6.57
C ASP A 78 -0.07 -8.82 6.23
N ARG A 79 -0.60 -9.79 6.99
CA ARG A 79 -2.00 -10.28 6.99
C ARG A 79 -2.57 -10.60 5.60
N THR A 80 -1.74 -11.10 4.70
CA THR A 80 -2.18 -11.48 3.35
C THR A 80 -2.92 -12.80 3.31
N LEU A 81 -2.71 -13.67 4.30
CA LEU A 81 -3.35 -14.99 4.40
C LEU A 81 -4.21 -15.10 5.66
N MET A 82 -5.14 -16.05 5.66
CA MET A 82 -6.02 -16.36 6.78
C MET A 82 -6.40 -17.83 6.76
N VAL A 83 -6.58 -18.43 7.93
CA VAL A 83 -7.08 -19.80 8.07
C VAL A 83 -8.59 -19.79 8.01
N ILE A 84 -9.15 -20.71 7.22
CA ILE A 84 -10.59 -20.97 7.14
C ILE A 84 -10.87 -22.43 7.48
N ASP A 85 -12.07 -22.70 7.95
CA ASP A 85 -12.56 -24.07 8.03
C ASP A 85 -13.08 -24.56 6.67
N MET A 86 -13.60 -25.80 6.65
CA MET A 86 -14.13 -26.42 5.43
C MET A 86 -15.42 -25.75 4.93
N ASP A 87 -16.12 -25.03 5.81
CA ASP A 87 -17.34 -24.29 5.50
C ASP A 87 -17.04 -22.84 5.05
N GLY A 88 -15.76 -22.45 5.03
CA GLY A 88 -15.30 -21.12 4.63
C GLY A 88 -15.35 -20.08 5.75
N HIS A 89 -15.64 -20.46 6.99
CA HIS A 89 -15.63 -19.53 8.12
C HIS A 89 -14.21 -19.19 8.56
N PHE A 90 -14.05 -17.99 9.08
CA PHE A 90 -12.76 -17.53 9.57
C PHE A 90 -12.42 -18.21 10.89
N VAL A 91 -11.25 -18.83 10.90
CA VAL A 91 -10.66 -19.39 12.11
C VAL A 91 -9.67 -18.38 12.65
N THR A 92 -9.88 -17.96 13.89
CA THR A 92 -9.08 -16.91 14.54
C THR A 92 -8.51 -17.38 15.86
N GLY A 93 -7.45 -16.69 16.32
CA GLY A 93 -6.81 -16.97 17.60
C GLY A 93 -7.72 -16.75 18.82
N ARG A 94 -8.88 -16.11 18.65
CA ARG A 94 -9.90 -16.02 19.72
C ARG A 94 -10.61 -17.35 19.93
N GLN A 95 -10.85 -18.11 18.85
CA GLN A 95 -11.46 -19.43 18.90
C GLN A 95 -10.42 -20.50 19.23
N LEU A 96 -9.23 -20.39 18.62
CA LEU A 96 -8.12 -21.33 18.81
C LEU A 96 -6.84 -20.58 19.23
N PRO A 97 -6.67 -20.27 20.53
CA PRO A 97 -5.51 -19.52 21.02
C PRO A 97 -4.15 -20.13 20.65
N ARG A 98 -4.09 -21.45 20.48
CA ARG A 98 -2.86 -22.17 20.07
C ARG A 98 -2.36 -21.82 18.66
N MET A 99 -3.17 -21.17 17.82
CA MET A 99 -2.75 -20.73 16.49
C MET A 99 -1.51 -19.83 16.53
N VAL A 100 -1.34 -19.04 17.59
CA VAL A 100 -0.19 -18.14 17.75
C VAL A 100 1.15 -18.87 17.89
N GLN A 101 1.11 -20.18 18.20
CA GLN A 101 2.29 -21.05 18.30
C GLN A 101 2.75 -21.58 16.95
N VAL A 102 1.99 -21.34 15.86
CA VAL A 102 2.39 -21.73 14.51
C VAL A 102 3.26 -20.62 13.94
N HIS A 103 4.53 -20.92 13.74
CA HIS A 103 5.53 -19.99 13.23
C HIS A 103 5.86 -20.28 11.78
N HIS A 104 6.30 -19.24 11.06
CA HIS A 104 6.73 -19.31 9.67
C HIS A 104 8.24 -19.17 9.60
N SER A 105 8.91 -20.11 8.92
CA SER A 105 10.36 -20.05 8.68
C SER A 105 10.67 -20.69 7.33
N ASN A 106 11.40 -19.98 6.46
CA ASN A 106 11.90 -20.48 5.17
C ASN A 106 10.83 -21.16 4.29
N GLY A 107 9.65 -20.55 4.17
CA GLY A 107 8.54 -21.09 3.37
C GLY A 107 7.81 -22.28 3.99
N LYS A 108 8.12 -22.63 5.24
CA LYS A 108 7.46 -23.71 6.00
C LYS A 108 6.75 -23.13 7.22
N MET A 109 5.67 -23.81 7.61
CA MET A 109 4.97 -23.57 8.87
C MET A 109 5.35 -24.68 9.85
N SER A 110 5.68 -24.31 11.08
CA SER A 110 6.03 -25.25 12.15
C SER A 110 5.37 -24.84 13.45
N LEU A 111 4.96 -25.83 14.25
CA LEU A 111 4.51 -25.58 15.61
C LEU A 111 5.74 -25.33 16.49
N GLY A 112 5.74 -24.22 17.22
CA GLY A 112 6.71 -23.97 18.28
C GLY A 112 6.42 -24.93 19.44
N TYR A 113 7.33 -25.87 19.68
CA TYR A 113 7.36 -26.70 20.88
C TYR A 113 8.26 -26.07 21.94
#